data_AF-A0A1S9BR16-F1
#
_entry.id   AF-A0A1S9BR16-F1
#
_cell.length_a   1.000
_cell.length_b   1.000
_cell.length_c   1.000
_cell.angle_alpha   90.00
_cell.angle_beta   90.00
_cell.angle_gamma   90.00
#
_symmetry.space_group_name_H-M   'P 1'
#
loop_
_entity.id
_entity.type
_entity.pdbx_description
1 polymer ?
#
loop_
_entity_poly.entity_id
_entity_poly.type
_entity_poly.pdbx_seq_one_letter_code
_entity_poly.pdbx_strand_id
1 'polypeptide(L)'
;IEELSNILLYTVIALIASRADLGGMNNGHLWILAGFIIMVIHVVVMIVMAKLLHLDIFTCAVASVANIGGTATTPVIAGSYNDALVPVGIVMALLGYVIGTGGGLVVANCMSIFG
;
A
#
# COMPACT_ATOMS: atom_id res chain seq x y z
N ILE A 1 17.94 -11.94 14.82
CA ILE A 1 17.64 -11.70 13.38
C ILE A 1 16.52 -10.67 13.25
N GLU A 2 15.46 -10.75 14.05
CA GLU A 2 14.36 -9.78 14.07
C GLU A 2 14.80 -8.33 14.34
N GLU A 3 15.66 -8.09 15.34
CA GLU A 3 16.16 -6.74 15.65
C GLU A 3 16.93 -6.14 14.47
N LEU A 4 17.80 -6.93 13.83
CA LEU A 4 18.55 -6.48 12.65
C LEU A 4 17.62 -6.18 11.48
N SER A 5 16.60 -7.01 11.26
CA SER A 5 15.57 -6.81 10.23
C SER A 5 14.80 -5.51 10.44
N ASN A 6 14.35 -5.25 11.66
CA ASN A 6 13.63 -4.01 12.01
C ASN A 6 14.51 -2.77 11.86
N ILE A 7 15.77 -2.82 12.28
CA ILE A 7 16.72 -1.70 12.12
C ILE A 7 16.93 -1.39 10.64
N LEU A 8 17.16 -2.41 9.80
CA LEU A 8 17.32 -2.24 8.35
C LEU A 8 16.06 -1.66 7.70
N LEU A 9 14.89 -2.18 8.07
CA LEU A 9 13.59 -1.72 7.56
C LEU A 9 13.34 -0.25 7.92
N TYR A 10 13.53 0.14 9.18
CA TYR A 10 13.39 1.54 9.59
C TYR A 10 14.41 2.47 8.92
N THR A 11 15.63 1.99 8.70
CA THR A 11 16.66 2.76 7.96
C THR A 11 16.22 3.02 6.51
N VAL A 12 15.67 2.02 5.83
CA VAL A 12 15.14 2.18 4.45
C VAL A 12 13.96 3.15 4.43
N ILE A 13 13.02 3.02 5.37
CA ILE A 13 11.87 3.94 5.47
C ILE A 13 12.36 5.38 5.67
N ALA A 14 13.32 5.60 6.57
CA ALA A 14 13.91 6.92 6.80
C ALA A 14 14.59 7.49 5.55
N LEU A 15 15.29 6.63 4.79
CA LEU A 15 15.96 7.03 3.54
C LEU A 15 14.94 7.44 2.47
N ILE A 16 13.84 6.70 2.30
CA ILE A 16 12.76 7.04 1.37
C ILE A 16 12.13 8.38 1.78
N ALA A 17 11.81 8.54 3.07
CA ALA A 17 11.22 9.77 3.60
C ALA A 17 12.15 10.98 3.42
N SER A 18 13.46 10.83 3.58
CA SER A 18 14.43 11.92 3.38
C SER A 18 14.50 12.45 1.94
N ARG A 19 14.04 11.67 0.96
CA ARG A 19 13.95 12.12 -0.45
C ARG A 19 12.65 12.85 -0.77
N ALA A 20 11.69 12.88 0.15
CA ALA A 20 10.45 13.62 -0.06
C ALA A 20 10.72 15.12 0.00
N ASP A 21 10.59 15.80 -1.14
CA ASP A 21 10.68 17.26 -1.19
C ASP A 21 9.37 17.90 -0.72
N LEU A 22 9.41 18.52 0.45
CA LEU A 22 8.28 19.27 1.00
C LEU A 22 8.20 20.70 0.43
N GLY A 23 9.24 21.17 -0.27
CA GLY A 23 9.27 22.50 -0.90
C GLY A 23 8.31 22.61 -2.09
N GLY A 24 8.17 21.55 -2.91
CA GLY A 24 7.15 21.45 -3.97
C GLY A 24 5.72 21.29 -3.46
N MET A 25 5.52 21.04 -2.16
CA MET A 25 4.22 20.67 -1.58
C MET A 25 3.20 21.82 -1.54
N ASN A 26 3.64 23.08 -1.62
CA ASN A 26 2.75 24.25 -1.72
C ASN A 26 1.92 24.23 -3.03
N ASN A 27 2.51 23.77 -4.14
CA ASN A 27 1.79 23.51 -5.40
C ASN A 27 1.22 22.07 -5.45
N GLY A 28 1.55 21.24 -4.46
CA GLY A 28 1.22 19.82 -4.37
C GLY A 28 -0.14 19.50 -3.74
N HIS A 29 -0.92 20.49 -3.34
CA HIS A 29 -2.24 20.30 -2.74
C HIS A 29 -3.17 19.45 -3.63
N LEU A 30 -3.08 19.59 -4.96
CA LEU A 30 -3.82 18.76 -5.91
C LEU A 30 -3.40 17.28 -5.86
N TRP A 31 -2.10 17.00 -5.70
CA TRP A 31 -1.57 15.64 -5.64
C TRP A 31 -1.97 14.93 -4.34
N ILE A 32 -1.98 15.67 -3.22
CA ILE A 32 -2.48 15.15 -1.94
C ILE A 32 -3.97 14.83 -2.04
N LEU A 33 -4.76 15.72 -2.65
CA LEU A 33 -6.19 15.49 -2.86
C LEU A 33 -6.44 14.28 -3.77
N ALA A 34 -5.67 14.14 -4.85
CA ALA A 34 -5.74 12.97 -5.72
C ALA A 34 -5.44 11.67 -4.96
N GLY A 35 -4.40 11.66 -4.11
CA GLY A 35 -4.12 10.54 -3.22
C GLY A 35 -5.29 10.20 -2.31
N PHE A 36 -5.92 11.21 -1.71
CA PHE A 36 -7.09 11.01 -0.86
C PHE A 36 -8.28 10.41 -1.62
N ILE A 37 -8.55 10.90 -2.84
CA ILE A 37 -9.63 10.37 -3.70
C ILE A 37 -9.37 8.89 -4.02
N ILE A 38 -8.13 8.52 -4.38
CA ILE A 38 -7.77 7.13 -4.67
C ILE A 38 -8.01 6.23 -3.44
N MET A 39 -7.66 6.71 -2.24
CA MET A 39 -7.90 5.97 -1.00
C MET A 39 -9.39 5.77 -0.72
N VAL A 40 -10.23 6.78 -0.97
CA VAL A 40 -11.69 6.64 -0.84
C VAL A 40 -12.23 5.60 -1.81
N ILE A 41 -11.80 5.64 -3.08
CA ILE A 41 -12.21 4.64 -4.09
C ILE A 41 -11.79 3.24 -3.65
N HIS A 42 -10.55 3.07 -3.18
CA HIS A 42 -10.05 1.78 -2.69
C HIS A 42 -10.91 1.23 -1.55
N VAL A 43 -11.23 2.05 -0.54
CA VAL A 43 -12.08 1.62 0.59
C VAL A 43 -13.47 1.21 0.11
N VAL A 44 -14.07 1.98 -0.80
CA VAL A 44 -15.40 1.64 -1.36
C VAL A 44 -15.36 0.31 -2.11
N VAL A 45 -14.36 0.09 -2.96
CA VAL A 45 -14.18 -1.16 -3.71
C VAL A 45 -13.99 -2.34 -2.76
N MET A 46 -13.19 -2.18 -1.70
CA MET A 46 -12.96 -3.22 -0.71
C MET A 46 -14.24 -3.59 0.04
N ILE A 47 -15.07 -2.62 0.44
CA ILE A 47 -16.35 -2.89 1.11
C ILE A 47 -17.30 -3.65 0.18
N VAL A 48 -17.38 -3.25 -1.09
CA VAL A 48 -18.21 -3.96 -2.10
C VAL A 48 -17.72 -5.39 -2.30
N MET A 49 -16.42 -5.59 -2.44
CA MET A 49 -15.82 -6.92 -2.59
C MET A 49 -16.03 -7.79 -1.35
N ALA A 50 -15.86 -7.25 -0.15
CA ALA A 50 -16.10 -7.97 1.09
C ALA A 50 -17.56 -8.45 1.19
N LYS A 51 -18.51 -7.63 0.75
CA LYS A 51 -19.93 -7.99 0.72
C LYS A 51 -20.23 -9.05 -0.35
N LEU A 52 -19.60 -8.98 -1.51
CA LEU A 52 -19.81 -9.94 -2.60
C LEU A 52 -19.22 -11.32 -2.28
N LEU A 53 -18.02 -11.33 -1.69
CA LEU A 53 -17.28 -12.54 -1.35
C LEU A 53 -17.60 -13.10 0.04
N HIS A 54 -18.52 -12.45 0.78
CA HIS A 54 -18.87 -12.76 2.16
C HIS A 54 -17.64 -12.90 3.08
N LEU A 55 -16.68 -11.98 2.92
CA LEU A 55 -15.48 -11.93 3.75
C LEU A 55 -15.78 -11.26 5.08
N ASP A 56 -15.11 -11.72 6.14
CA ASP A 56 -15.13 -11.05 7.42
C ASP A 56 -14.35 -9.72 7.36
N ILE A 57 -14.71 -8.79 8.24
CA ILE A 57 -14.15 -7.44 8.24
C ILE A 57 -12.66 -7.44 8.61
N PHE A 58 -12.18 -8.43 9.37
CA PHE A 58 -10.78 -8.54 9.79
C PHE A 58 -9.89 -8.94 8.62
N THR A 59 -10.27 -9.97 7.86
CA THR A 59 -9.57 -10.40 6.65
C THR A 59 -9.56 -9.29 5.61
N CYS A 60 -10.69 -8.59 5.43
CA CYS A 60 -10.76 -7.43 4.54
C CYS A 60 -9.81 -6.31 4.99
N ALA A 61 -9.75 -6.02 6.30
CA ALA A 61 -8.87 -4.99 6.84
C ALA A 61 -7.38 -5.34 6.66
N VAL A 62 -6.98 -6.58 6.98
CA VAL A 62 -5.60 -7.04 6.82
C VAL A 62 -5.18 -7.03 5.35
N ALA A 63 -6.05 -7.48 4.44
CA ALA A 63 -5.77 -7.43 3.00
C ALA A 63 -5.63 -5.98 2.48
N SER A 64 -6.48 -5.07 2.93
CA SER A 64 -6.41 -3.65 2.55
C SER A 64 -5.11 -3.00 3.03
N VAL A 65 -4.77 -3.21 4.30
CA VAL A 65 -3.52 -2.70 4.90
C VAL A 65 -2.30 -3.32 4.24
N ALA A 66 -2.35 -4.59 3.83
CA ALA A 66 -1.27 -5.22 3.11
C ALA A 66 -0.95 -4.51 1.78
N ASN A 67 -1.99 -4.13 1.04
CA ASN A 67 -1.82 -3.46 -0.26
C ASN A 67 -1.51 -1.97 -0.15
N ILE A 68 -2.03 -1.25 0.86
CA ILE A 68 -1.75 0.18 1.04
C ILE A 68 -0.41 0.41 1.76
N GLY A 69 -0.18 -0.31 2.85
CA GLY A 69 0.99 -0.15 3.71
C GLY A 69 2.26 -0.76 3.12
N GLY A 70 2.10 -1.67 2.16
CA GLY A 70 3.22 -2.32 1.49
C GLY A 70 4.00 -3.24 2.42
N THR A 71 5.06 -3.83 1.89
CA THR A 71 5.83 -4.89 2.58
C THR A 71 6.51 -4.44 3.86
N ALA A 72 6.72 -3.13 4.03
CA ALA A 72 7.38 -2.57 5.19
C ALA A 72 6.47 -2.51 6.43
N THR A 73 5.21 -2.09 6.29
CA THR A 73 4.31 -1.91 7.44
C THR A 73 3.35 -3.09 7.65
N THR A 74 3.20 -3.95 6.64
CA THR A 74 2.30 -5.10 6.70
C THR A 74 2.63 -6.09 7.83
N PRO A 75 3.89 -6.49 8.09
CA PRO A 75 4.19 -7.43 9.16
C PRO A 75 3.79 -6.91 10.53
N VAL A 76 4.05 -5.62 10.79
CA VAL A 76 3.76 -4.97 12.07
C VAL A 76 2.26 -4.91 12.33
N ILE A 77 1.46 -4.54 11.32
CA ILE A 77 0.02 -4.43 11.48
C ILE A 77 -0.67 -5.80 11.43
N ALA A 78 -0.24 -6.74 10.57
CA ALA A 78 -0.81 -8.07 10.54
C ALA A 78 -0.56 -8.84 11.85
N GLY A 79 0.64 -8.70 12.44
CA GLY A 79 0.98 -9.31 13.73
C GLY A 79 0.17 -8.76 14.90
N SER A 80 -0.28 -7.50 14.84
CA SER A 80 -1.17 -6.96 15.88
C SER A 80 -2.59 -7.53 15.85
N TYR A 81 -3.01 -8.13 14.73
CA TYR A 81 -4.26 -8.89 14.66
C TYR A 81 -4.04 -10.35 15.04
N ASN A 82 -3.13 -11.04 14.35
CA ASN A 82 -2.72 -12.42 14.65
C ASN A 82 -1.45 -12.78 13.85
N ASP A 83 -0.45 -13.32 14.54
CA ASP A 83 0.85 -13.72 13.97
C ASP A 83 0.72 -14.67 12.75
N ALA A 84 -0.34 -15.49 12.70
CA ALA A 84 -0.62 -16.37 11.57
C ALA A 84 -0.91 -15.61 10.25
N LEU A 85 -1.32 -14.34 10.32
CA LEU A 85 -1.58 -13.51 9.14
C LEU A 85 -0.34 -12.76 8.65
N VAL A 86 0.77 -12.73 9.41
CA VAL A 86 2.00 -12.02 9.02
C VAL A 86 2.56 -12.53 7.68
N PRO A 87 2.74 -13.84 7.45
CA PRO A 87 3.26 -14.34 6.17
C PRO A 87 2.29 -14.07 5.01
N VAL A 88 0.99 -14.20 5.26
CA VAL A 88 -0.07 -13.96 4.27
C VAL A 88 -0.05 -12.49 3.82
N GLY A 89 0.03 -11.56 4.78
CA GLY A 89 0.11 -10.14 4.51
C GLY A 89 1.36 -9.78 3.68
N ILE A 90 2.52 -10.33 4.00
CA ILE A 90 3.76 -10.07 3.25
C ILE A 90 3.63 -10.50 1.78
N VAL A 91 3.13 -11.72 1.53
CA VAL A 91 2.93 -12.23 0.17
C VAL A 91 1.91 -11.37 -0.58
N MET A 92 0.82 -10.99 0.09
CA MET A 92 -0.21 -10.14 -0.51
C MET A 92 0.35 -8.75 -0.88
N ALA A 93 1.13 -8.13 0.01
CA ALA A 93 1.77 -6.85 -0.25
C ALA A 93 2.74 -6.91 -1.45
N LEU A 94 3.52 -7.98 -1.57
CA LEU A 94 4.41 -8.21 -2.72
C LEU A 94 3.63 -8.38 -4.02
N LEU A 95 2.55 -9.15 -4.01
CA LEU A 95 1.68 -9.32 -5.17
C LEU A 95 1.04 -8.00 -5.60
N GLY A 96 0.53 -7.22 -4.63
CA GLY A 96 0.00 -5.89 -4.87
C GLY A 96 1.04 -4.96 -5.50
N TYR A 97 2.30 -5.02 -5.04
CA TYR A 97 3.39 -4.24 -5.61
C TYR A 97 3.69 -4.62 -7.07
N VAL A 98 3.77 -5.92 -7.39
CA VAL A 98 4.04 -6.40 -8.75
C VAL A 98 2.90 -6.03 -9.70
N ILE A 99 1.66 -6.30 -9.31
CA ILE A 99 0.47 -6.02 -10.12
C ILE A 99 0.27 -4.51 -10.27
N GLY A 100 0.41 -3.75 -9.18
CA GLY A 100 0.24 -2.30 -9.17
C GLY A 100 1.30 -1.59 -10.00
N THR A 101 2.56 -1.99 -9.89
CA THR A 101 3.65 -1.42 -10.70
C THR A 101 3.45 -1.75 -12.18
N GLY A 102 3.14 -3.02 -12.50
CA GLY A 102 2.85 -3.44 -13.87
C GLY A 102 1.66 -2.67 -14.47
N GLY A 103 0.56 -2.56 -13.74
CA GLY A 103 -0.62 -1.80 -14.17
C GLY A 103 -0.32 -0.31 -14.35
N GLY A 104 0.43 0.30 -13.42
CA GLY A 104 0.85 1.70 -13.51
C GLY A 104 1.70 1.97 -14.76
N LEU A 105 2.63 1.07 -15.09
CA LEU A 105 3.43 1.17 -16.32
C LEU A 105 2.56 1.05 -17.58
N VAL A 106 1.56 0.18 -17.58
CA VAL A 106 0.61 0.07 -18.71
C VAL A 106 -0.17 1.36 -18.88
N VAL A 107 -0.71 1.93 -17.79
CA VAL A 107 -1.41 3.22 -17.83
C VAL A 107 -0.49 4.33 -18.33
N ALA A 108 0.76 4.37 -17.87
CA ALA A 108 1.75 5.34 -18.34
C ALA A 108 2.01 5.21 -19.85
N ASN A 109 2.16 3.99 -20.37
CA ASN A 109 2.30 3.75 -21.81
C ASN A 109 1.05 4.17 -22.59
N CYS A 110 -0.15 3.89 -22.07
CA CYS A 110 -1.38 4.38 -22.71
C CYS A 110 -1.41 5.91 -22.75
N MET A 111 -1.10 6.58 -21.64
CA MET A 111 -1.05 8.05 -21.59
C MET A 111 0.01 8.64 -22.52
N SER A 112 1.17 7.98 -22.69
CA SER A 112 2.20 8.45 -23.62
C SER A 112 1.84 8.28 -25.09
N ILE A 113 0.84 7.46 -25.43
CA ILE A 113 0.34 7.31 -26.80
C ILE A 113 -0.66 8.42 -27.16
N PHE A 114 -1.38 8.94 -26.17
CA PHE A 114 -2.36 10.01 -26.34
C PHE A 114 -1.79 11.42 -26.09
N GLY A 115 -0.60 11.51 -25.48
CA GLY A 115 0.11 12.75 -25.15
C GLY A 115 1.13 13.18 -26.20
#